data_AF-A0A484YEI2-F1
#
_entry.id   AF-A0A484YEI2-F1
#
_cell.length_a   1.000
_cell.length_b   1.000
_cell.length_c   1.000
_cell.angle_alpha   90.00
_cell.angle_beta   90.00
_cell.angle_gamma   90.00
#
_symmetry.space_group_name_H-M   'P 1'
#
loop_
_entity.id
_entity.type
_entity.pdbx_description
1 polymer ?
#
loop_
_entity_poly.entity_id
_entity_poly.type
_entity_poly.pdbx_seq_one_letter_code
_entity_poly.pdbx_strand_id
1 'polypeptide(L)'
;MNEALSTPLAFGVLQDAVSRFNALRTKPFWQLAVDKSRTLPVNGVSDVFVEKTTLLNRDNTLLNHEISAALEVGYLLRPGLLFVPPGIAGDVRFPRRILARHRRTGENH
;
A
#
# COMPACT_ATOMS: atom_id res chain seq x y z
N MET A 1 13.85 -4.05 -11.01
CA MET A 1 14.07 -2.68 -11.53
C MET A 1 13.80 -2.53 -13.03
N ASN A 2 14.30 -3.42 -13.91
CA ASN A 2 14.29 -3.18 -15.37
C ASN A 2 12.87 -2.95 -15.97
N GLU A 3 11.85 -3.69 -15.54
CA GLU A 3 10.48 -3.54 -16.05
C GLU A 3 9.79 -2.22 -15.66
N ALA A 4 10.10 -1.69 -14.46
CA ALA A 4 9.54 -0.43 -13.98
C ALA A 4 10.14 0.78 -14.71
N LEU A 5 11.40 0.68 -15.14
CA LEU A 5 12.06 1.70 -15.95
C LEU A 5 11.56 1.70 -17.40
N SER A 6 11.16 0.54 -17.93
CA SER A 6 10.60 0.41 -19.28
C SER A 6 9.14 0.85 -19.40
N THR A 7 8.38 0.88 -18.30
CA THR A 7 6.96 1.29 -18.28
C THR A 7 6.68 2.27 -17.14
N PRO A 8 7.06 3.56 -17.29
CA PRO A 8 6.83 4.54 -16.24
C PRO A 8 5.36 4.62 -15.85
N LEU A 9 5.11 5.00 -14.59
CA LEU A 9 3.77 5.35 -14.14
C LEU A 9 3.21 6.44 -15.06
N ALA A 10 2.06 6.17 -15.68
CA ALA A 10 1.48 7.11 -16.61
C ALA A 10 1.10 8.41 -15.88
N PHE A 11 1.37 9.56 -16.50
CA PHE A 11 1.09 10.87 -15.91
C PHE A 11 -0.38 11.03 -15.47
N GLY A 12 -1.34 10.52 -16.25
CA GLY A 12 -2.76 10.56 -15.89
C GLY A 12 -3.11 9.76 -14.63
N VAL A 13 -2.35 8.69 -14.36
CA VAL A 13 -2.52 7.87 -13.15
C VAL A 13 -2.04 8.62 -11.91
N LEU A 14 -0.96 9.39 -12.02
CA LEU A 14 -0.48 10.26 -10.94
C LEU A 14 -1.45 11.42 -10.68
N GLN A 15 -1.98 12.05 -11.73
CA GLN A 15 -2.95 13.14 -11.58
C GLN A 15 -4.24 12.68 -10.88
N ASP A 16 -4.78 11.50 -11.23
CA ASP A 16 -5.92 10.90 -10.53
C ASP A 16 -5.59 10.60 -9.07
N ALA A 17 -4.40 10.05 -8.80
CA ALA A 17 -3.95 9.75 -7.46
C ALA A 17 -3.86 11.01 -6.57
N VAL A 18 -3.35 12.12 -7.12
CA VAL A 18 -3.31 13.42 -6.43
C VAL A 18 -4.71 13.96 -6.16
N SER A 19 -5.63 13.84 -7.13
CA SER A 19 -7.03 14.23 -6.93
C SER A 19 -7.70 13.44 -5.80
N ARG A 20 -7.50 12.12 -5.79
CA ARG A 20 -8.00 11.22 -4.74
C ARG A 20 -7.37 11.52 -3.39
N PHE A 21 -6.07 11.81 -3.36
CA PHE A 21 -5.37 12.25 -2.15
C PHE A 21 -6.01 13.51 -1.55
N ASN A 22 -6.31 14.52 -2.37
CA ASN A 22 -6.96 15.75 -1.92
C ASN A 22 -8.35 15.52 -1.32
N ALA A 23 -9.08 14.50 -1.77
CA ALA A 23 -10.31 14.08 -1.12
C ALA A 23 -10.04 13.31 0.20
N LEU A 24 -9.01 12.46 0.22
CA LEU A 24 -8.70 11.57 1.35
C LEU A 24 -8.05 12.27 2.55
N ARG A 25 -7.29 13.36 2.34
CA ARG A 25 -6.59 14.12 3.40
C ARG A 25 -7.51 14.72 4.48
N THR A 26 -8.82 14.73 4.24
CA THR A 26 -9.84 15.12 5.23
C THR A 26 -10.19 13.99 6.21
N LYS A 27 -9.86 12.73 5.88
CA LYS A 27 -10.16 11.56 6.73
C LYS A 27 -9.10 11.37 7.80
N PRO A 28 -9.47 11.01 9.05
CA PRO A 28 -8.53 10.87 10.16
C PRO A 28 -7.32 9.99 9.85
N PHE A 29 -7.58 8.84 9.22
CA PHE A 29 -6.59 7.93 8.66
C PHE A 29 -6.99 7.61 7.23
N TRP A 30 -6.02 7.61 6.33
CA TRP A 30 -6.26 7.34 4.92
C TRP A 30 -5.16 6.47 4.32
N GLN A 31 -5.54 5.76 3.25
CA GLN A 31 -4.65 4.98 2.41
C GLN A 31 -4.94 5.32 0.96
N LEU A 32 -3.90 5.67 0.22
CA LEU A 32 -3.93 5.89 -1.22
C LEU A 32 -3.27 4.69 -1.91
N ALA A 33 -4.10 3.93 -2.63
CA ALA A 33 -3.66 2.84 -3.49
C ALA A 33 -4.12 3.11 -4.91
N VAL A 34 -3.17 3.11 -5.85
CA VAL A 34 -3.39 3.46 -7.26
C VAL A 34 -3.53 2.19 -8.09
N ASP A 35 -2.54 1.31 -8.02
CA ASP A 35 -2.60 -0.03 -8.58
C ASP A 35 -1.97 -1.00 -7.58
N LYS A 36 -2.79 -1.85 -6.93
CA LYS A 36 -2.32 -2.80 -5.91
C LYS A 36 -1.39 -3.87 -6.46
N SER A 37 -1.37 -4.07 -7.79
CA SER A 37 -0.49 -5.02 -8.48
C SER A 37 0.84 -4.41 -8.93
N ARG A 38 0.97 -3.07 -8.91
CA ARG A 38 2.18 -2.36 -9.37
C ARG A 38 2.76 -1.31 -8.43
N THR A 39 1.98 -0.79 -7.47
CA THR A 39 2.40 0.29 -6.55
C THR A 39 2.33 -0.15 -5.10
N LEU A 40 3.17 0.47 -4.25
CA LEU A 40 3.06 0.40 -2.80
C LEU A 40 1.99 1.39 -2.32
N PRO A 41 1.09 1.00 -1.40
CA PRO A 41 0.09 1.91 -0.86
C PRO A 41 0.75 2.97 0.03
N VAL A 42 0.35 4.23 -0.15
CA VAL A 42 0.77 5.34 0.72
C VAL A 42 -0.27 5.50 1.83
N ASN A 43 0.16 5.56 3.08
CA ASN A 43 -0.72 5.76 4.23
C ASN A 43 -0.44 7.12 4.87
N GLY A 44 -1.47 7.69 5.48
CA GLY A 44 -1.29 8.93 6.23
C GLY A 44 -2.47 9.28 7.12
N VAL A 45 -2.36 10.48 7.70
CA VAL A 45 -3.31 11.06 8.65
C VAL A 45 -3.88 12.37 8.09
N SER A 46 -5.06 12.75 8.61
CA SER A 46 -5.74 13.99 8.21
C SER A 46 -4.91 15.24 8.46
N ASP A 47 -5.24 16.32 7.75
CA ASP A 47 -4.64 17.63 8.04
C ASP A 47 -4.97 18.13 9.44
N VAL A 48 -6.22 17.96 9.88
CA VAL A 48 -6.65 18.30 11.24
C VAL A 48 -5.83 17.57 12.30
N PHE A 49 -5.35 16.35 12.01
CA PHE A 49 -4.45 15.63 12.90
C PHE A 49 -3.05 16.24 12.91
N VAL A 50 -2.53 16.60 11.74
CA VAL A 50 -1.21 17.25 11.61
C VAL A 50 -1.18 18.61 12.32
N GLU A 51 -2.21 19.43 12.16
CA GLU A 51 -2.33 20.74 12.83
C GLU A 51 -2.33 20.66 14.37
N LYS A 52 -2.74 19.52 14.93
CA LYS A 52 -2.79 19.29 16.38
C LYS A 52 -1.46 18.85 16.99
N THR A 53 -0.45 18.56 16.16
CA THR A 53 0.87 18.11 16.62
C THR A 53 1.96 19.07 16.20
N THR A 54 2.94 19.29 17.07
CA THR A 54 4.12 20.11 16.77
C THR A 54 5.23 19.32 16.06
N LEU A 55 5.10 18.00 15.97
CA LEU A 55 6.09 17.11 15.36
C LEU A 55 5.93 16.95 13.85
N LEU A 56 4.74 17.25 13.32
CA LEU A 56 4.45 17.11 11.90
C LEU A 56 4.24 18.50 11.31
N ASN A 57 4.98 18.81 10.25
CA ASN A 57 4.75 19.99 9.44
C ASN A 57 4.29 19.56 8.05
N ARG A 58 3.32 20.28 7.49
CA ARG A 58 2.74 19.97 6.18
C ARG A 58 2.82 21.19 5.28
N ASP A 59 3.69 21.09 4.28
CA ASP A 59 3.79 22.10 3.23
C ASP A 59 2.78 21.80 2.12
N ASN A 60 1.69 22.55 2.11
CA ASN A 60 0.63 22.40 1.12
C ASN A 60 1.10 22.71 -0.31
N THR A 61 2.18 23.45 -0.49
CA THR A 61 2.71 23.80 -1.81
C THR A 61 3.48 22.64 -2.46
N LEU A 62 4.07 21.77 -1.64
CA LEU A 62 4.86 20.61 -2.10
C LEU A 62 4.10 19.29 -2.06
N LEU A 63 3.03 19.21 -1.27
CA LEU A 63 2.34 17.97 -0.93
C LEU A 63 1.92 17.12 -2.16
N ASN A 64 1.43 17.76 -3.22
CA ASN A 64 1.01 17.06 -4.43
C ASN A 64 2.21 16.44 -5.18
N HIS A 65 3.35 17.14 -5.19
CA HIS A 65 4.59 16.61 -5.77
C HIS A 65 5.16 15.48 -4.93
N GLU A 66 5.14 15.60 -3.60
CA GLU A 66 5.61 14.55 -2.70
C GLU A 66 4.77 13.28 -2.81
N ILE A 67 3.45 13.39 -2.92
CA ILE A 67 2.56 12.22 -3.13
C ILE A 67 2.87 11.55 -4.47
N SER A 68 3.05 12.33 -5.53
CA SER A 68 3.42 11.80 -6.85
C SER A 68 4.77 11.07 -6.80
N ALA A 69 5.78 11.71 -6.21
CA ALA A 69 7.11 11.14 -6.05
C ALA A 69 7.11 9.88 -5.17
N ALA A 70 6.35 9.86 -4.08
CA ALA A 70 6.23 8.68 -3.21
C ALA A 70 5.60 7.49 -3.95
N LEU A 71 4.62 7.74 -4.81
CA LEU A 71 4.00 6.70 -5.65
C LEU A 71 4.96 6.19 -6.72
N GLU A 72 5.73 7.08 -7.36
CA GLU A 72 6.77 6.71 -8.32
C GLU A 72 7.89 5.89 -7.68
N VAL A 73 8.40 6.33 -6.52
CA VAL A 73 9.38 5.56 -5.73
C VAL A 73 8.77 4.21 -5.32
N GLY A 74 7.52 4.17 -4.87
CA GLY A 74 6.83 2.93 -4.53
C GLY A 74 6.64 1.98 -5.72
N TYR A 75 6.49 2.50 -6.92
CA TYR A 75 6.45 1.73 -8.16
C TYR A 75 7.82 1.16 -8.53
N LEU A 76 8.89 1.94 -8.38
CA LEU A 76 10.26 1.50 -8.64
C LEU A 76 10.75 0.47 -7.61
N LEU A 77 10.38 0.65 -6.34
CA LEU A 77 10.78 -0.19 -5.23
C LEU A 77 9.97 -1.47 -5.11
N ARG A 78 8.82 -1.56 -5.79
CA ARG A 78 8.06 -2.79 -5.77
C ARG A 78 8.96 -3.92 -6.26
N PRO A 79 9.29 -4.90 -5.39
CA PRO A 79 10.09 -6.03 -5.83
C PRO A 79 9.32 -6.70 -6.95
N GLY A 80 9.95 -6.83 -8.11
CA GLY A 80 9.58 -7.87 -9.07
C GLY A 80 9.88 -9.22 -8.43
N LEU A 81 9.03 -9.66 -7.51
CA LEU A 81 9.12 -10.97 -6.86
C LEU A 81 7.71 -11.26 -6.34
N LEU A 82 6.88 -11.95 -7.11
CA LEU A 82 7.11 -13.34 -7.44
C LEU A 82 6.82 -13.58 -8.93
N PHE A 83 7.85 -13.52 -9.79
CA PHE A 83 7.79 -14.34 -11.00
C PHE A 83 7.87 -15.80 -10.53
N VAL A 84 6.72 -16.46 -10.40
CA VAL A 84 6.65 -17.92 -10.43
C VAL A 84 6.65 -18.28 -11.91
N PRO A 85 7.73 -18.86 -12.47
CA PRO A 85 7.64 -19.41 -13.81
C PRO A 85 6.51 -20.44 -13.84
N PRO A 86 5.63 -20.43 -14.85
CA PRO A 86 4.68 -21.52 -15.04
C PRO A 86 5.48 -22.80 -15.34
N GLY A 87 5.71 -23.62 -14.31
CA GLY A 87 6.55 -24.82 -14.43
C GLY A 87 6.94 -25.51 -13.13
N ILE A 88 6.92 -24.83 -11.98
CA ILE A 88 7.13 -25.50 -10.67
C ILE A 88 5.77 -25.74 -9.99
N ALA A 89 4.88 -26.44 -10.69
CA ALA A 89 3.72 -27.09 -10.11
C ALA A 89 4.11 -28.55 -9.81
N GLY A 90 5.06 -28.73 -8.90
CA GLY A 90 5.55 -30.05 -8.53
C GLY A 90 6.37 -29.93 -7.26
N ASP A 91 5.75 -30.32 -6.15
CA ASP A 91 6.45 -30.66 -4.92
C ASP A 91 6.86 -29.50 -3.98
N VAL A 92 5.87 -28.74 -3.51
CA VAL A 92 5.97 -28.12 -2.18
C VAL A 92 4.80 -28.60 -1.33
N ARG A 93 5.04 -29.70 -0.61
CA ARG A 93 4.21 -30.15 0.50
C ARG A 93 4.35 -29.16 1.66
N PHE A 94 3.40 -28.24 1.78
CA PHE A 94 3.26 -27.45 3.02
C PHE A 94 2.64 -28.33 4.12
N PRO A 95 3.28 -28.47 5.31
CA PRO A 95 2.67 -29.18 6.42
C PRO A 95 1.46 -28.39 6.92
N ARG A 96 0.31 -29.07 6.90
CA ARG A 96 -0.96 -28.56 7.39
C ARG A 96 -0.92 -28.37 8.92
N ARG A 97 -1.37 -27.19 9.35
CA ARG A 97 -2.07 -26.89 10.62
C ARG A 97 -1.21 -26.79 11.90
N ILE A 98 -0.89 -25.55 12.25
CA ILE A 98 -1.00 -25.10 13.65
C ILE A 98 -2.40 -24.47 13.78
N LEU A 99 -3.35 -25.24 14.31
CA LEU A 99 -4.61 -24.71 14.83
C LEU A 99 -4.66 -25.07 16.31
N ALA A 100 -4.19 -24.16 17.16
CA ALA A 100 -4.49 -24.17 18.58
C ALA A 100 -5.45 -23.01 18.86
N ARG A 101 -6.73 -23.34 19.05
CA ARG A 101 -7.60 -22.52 19.91
C ARG A 101 -8.51 -23.45 20.71
N HIS A 102 -8.07 -23.69 21.94
CA HIS A 102 -8.82 -24.27 23.03
C HIS A 102 -10.04 -23.41 23.36
N ARG A 103 -11.16 -24.07 23.73
CA ARG A 103 -12.18 -23.68 24.73
C ARG A 103 -13.61 -23.87 24.21
N ARG A 104 -14.21 -25.01 24.59
CA ARG A 104 -15.54 -25.01 25.22
C ARG A 104 -15.74 -26.26 26.06
N THR A 105 -15.77 -26.03 27.37
CA THR A 105 -16.27 -26.89 28.46
C THR A 105 -17.80 -26.80 28.54
N GLY A 106 -18.43 -27.84 29.12
CA GLY A 106 -19.86 -27.98 29.45
C GLY A 106 -20.57 -28.93 28.48
N GLU A 107 -20.84 -30.21 28.75
CA GLU A 107 -21.45 -30.89 29.92
C GLU A 107 -22.96 -30.58 30.09
N ASN A 108 -23.75 -31.66 30.20
CA ASN A 108 -25.22 -31.81 30.40
C ASN A 108 -26.06 -31.64 29.11
N HIS A 109 -26.86 -32.62 28.67
CA HIS A 109 -27.81 -33.49 29.40
C HIS A 109 -27.98 -34.83 28.68
#